data_AF-A0A374HIU6-F1
#
_entry.id   AF-A0A374HIU6-F1
#
_cell.length_a   1.000
_cell.length_b   1.000
_cell.length_c   1.000
_cell.angle_alpha   90.00
_cell.angle_beta   90.00
_cell.angle_gamma   90.00
#
_symmetry.space_group_name_H-M   'P 1'
#
loop_
_entity.id
_entity.type
_entity.pdbx_description
1 polymer ?
#
loop_
_entity_poly.entity_id
_entity_poly.type
_entity_poly.pdbx_seq_one_letter_code
_entity_poly.pdbx_strand_id
1 'polypeptide(L)'
;MNAKQKLHQLRLNEWSSRFSDQKASGLTVKQWCDQNNLSIHTYNYWKHLLKEELASQVLPDIVPVSLPNATGKLLPMVSGNSLYCKANH
;
A
#
# COMPACT_ATOMS: atom_id res chain seq x y z
N MET A 1 7.70 18.53 -19.93
CA MET A 1 8.01 17.17 -19.39
C MET A 1 9.15 16.54 -20.17
N ASN A 2 10.15 16.03 -19.46
CA ASN A 2 11.33 15.34 -20.02
C ASN A 2 10.95 13.94 -20.54
N ALA A 3 11.67 13.43 -21.56
CA ALA A 3 11.48 12.07 -22.08
C ALA A 3 11.56 10.98 -20.99
N LYS A 4 12.45 11.16 -20.00
CA LYS A 4 12.57 10.26 -18.84
C LYS A 4 11.29 10.20 -18.01
N GLN A 5 10.63 11.35 -17.81
CA GLN A 5 9.37 11.44 -17.06
C GLN A 5 8.23 10.75 -17.82
N LYS A 6 8.16 10.92 -19.15
CA LYS A 6 7.16 10.22 -19.98
C LYS A 6 7.33 8.70 -19.93
N LEU A 7 8.56 8.21 -20.04
CA LEU A 7 8.86 6.77 -19.92
C LEU A 7 8.54 6.23 -18.53
N HIS A 8 8.81 7.01 -17.48
CA HIS A 8 8.43 6.64 -16.12
C HIS A 8 6.91 6.48 -15.98
N GLN A 9 6.14 7.47 -16.44
CA GLN A 9 4.67 7.42 -16.40
C GLN A 9 4.10 6.24 -17.21
N LEU A 10 4.66 5.96 -18.39
CA LEU A 10 4.23 4.83 -19.20
C LEU A 10 4.38 3.52 -18.43
N ARG A 11 5.52 3.31 -17.77
CA ARG A 11 5.74 2.10 -16.96
C ARG A 11 4.81 2.04 -15.76
N LEU A 12 4.53 3.15 -15.07
CA LEU A 12 3.54 3.15 -13.99
C LEU A 12 2.16 2.69 -14.48
N ASN A 13 1.74 3.16 -15.65
CA ASN A 13 0.46 2.77 -16.25
C ASN A 13 0.44 1.28 -16.62
N GLU A 14 1.50 0.75 -17.22
CA GLU A 14 1.63 -0.68 -17.52
C GLU A 14 1.53 -1.53 -16.25
N TRP A 15 2.23 -1.13 -15.19
CA TRP A 15 2.22 -1.87 -13.93
C TRP A 15 0.89 -1.80 -13.19
N SER A 16 0.14 -0.70 -13.33
CA SER A 16 -1.23 -0.60 -12.84
C SER A 16 -2.15 -1.65 -13.50
N SER A 17 -2.05 -1.83 -14.83
CA SER A 17 -2.80 -2.88 -15.54
C SER A 17 -2.40 -4.26 -15.04
N ARG A 18 -1.09 -4.53 -14.91
CA ARG A 18 -0.58 -5.83 -14.45
C ARG A 18 -1.07 -6.21 -13.04
N PHE A 19 -1.21 -5.24 -12.13
CA PHE A 19 -1.79 -5.51 -10.81
C PHE A 19 -3.29 -5.84 -10.88
N SER A 20 -4.00 -5.20 -11.81
CA SER A 20 -5.41 -5.53 -12.08
C SER A 20 -5.54 -6.94 -12.66
N ASP A 21 -4.68 -7.31 -13.61
CA ASP A 21 -4.62 -8.64 -14.20
C ASP A 21 -4.26 -9.71 -13.17
N GLN A 22 -3.29 -9.44 -12.29
CA GLN A 22 -2.93 -10.34 -11.19
C GLN A 22 -4.12 -10.55 -10.26
N LYS A 23 -4.84 -9.48 -9.88
CA LYS A 23 -6.03 -9.59 -9.03
C LYS A 23 -7.16 -10.35 -9.71
N ALA A 24 -7.40 -10.08 -10.99
CA ALA A 24 -8.42 -10.75 -11.79
C ALA A 24 -8.13 -12.24 -12.00
N SER A 25 -6.85 -12.63 -12.05
CA SER A 25 -6.44 -14.03 -12.21
C SER A 25 -6.77 -14.92 -11.01
N GLY A 26 -6.96 -14.33 -9.82
CA GLY A 26 -7.13 -15.09 -8.56
C GLY A 26 -5.87 -15.85 -8.11
N LEU A 27 -4.76 -15.75 -8.84
CA LEU A 27 -3.50 -16.41 -8.51
C LEU A 27 -2.77 -15.66 -7.40
N THR A 28 -1.93 -16.37 -6.65
CA THR A 28 -0.94 -15.70 -5.79
C THR A 28 0.06 -14.92 -6.64
N VAL A 29 0.68 -13.88 -6.05
CA VAL A 29 1.69 -13.06 -6.74
C VAL A 29 2.80 -13.93 -7.33
N LYS A 30 3.27 -14.95 -6.59
CA LYS A 30 4.31 -15.88 -7.07
C LYS A 30 3.85 -16.63 -8.33
N GLN A 31 2.68 -17.27 -8.29
CA GLN A 31 2.16 -18.03 -9.42
C GLN A 31 1.94 -17.16 -10.66
N TRP A 32 1.40 -15.96 -10.46
CA TRP A 32 1.19 -15.01 -11.56
C TRP A 32 2.53 -14.53 -12.15
N CYS A 33 3.52 -14.23 -11.31
CA CYS A 33 4.86 -13.87 -11.76
C CYS A 33 5.52 -15.01 -12.56
N ASP A 34 5.42 -16.24 -12.06
CA ASP A 34 5.95 -17.44 -12.71
C ASP A 34 5.32 -17.64 -14.11
N GLN A 35 4.00 -17.44 -14.25
CA GLN A 35 3.29 -17.56 -15.54
C GLN A 35 3.63 -16.41 -16.54
N ASN A 36 3.88 -15.22 -16.03
CA ASN A 36 4.12 -14.03 -16.84
C ASN A 36 5.61 -13.78 -17.13
N ASN A 37 6.49 -14.74 -16.80
CA ASN A 37 7.95 -14.60 -16.90
C ASN A 37 8.48 -13.35 -16.19
N LEU A 38 7.94 -13.06 -15.00
CA LEU A 38 8.32 -11.93 -14.17
C LEU A 38 8.99 -12.42 -12.90
N SER A 39 10.01 -11.70 -12.44
CA SER A 39 10.54 -11.94 -11.10
C SER A 39 9.64 -11.31 -10.04
N ILE A 40 9.49 -11.99 -8.90
CA ILE A 40 8.78 -11.45 -7.73
C ILE A 40 9.44 -10.14 -7.26
N HIS A 41 10.76 -10.00 -7.38
CA HIS A 41 11.47 -8.78 -7.01
C HIS A 41 11.07 -7.61 -7.89
N THR A 42 10.97 -7.81 -9.20
CA THR A 42 10.46 -6.79 -10.13
C THR A 42 9.04 -6.39 -9.76
N TYR A 43 8.17 -7.36 -9.50
CA TYR A 43 6.80 -7.09 -9.10
C TYR A 43 6.72 -6.23 -7.84
N ASN A 44 7.46 -6.62 -6.79
CA ASN A 44 7.47 -5.90 -5.53
C ASN A 44 8.06 -4.51 -5.67
N TYR A 45 9.12 -4.34 -6.46
CA TYR A 45 9.72 -3.03 -6.75
C TYR A 45 8.68 -2.06 -7.32
N TRP A 46 7.95 -2.47 -8.35
CA TRP A 46 6.91 -1.64 -8.95
C TRP A 46 5.72 -1.40 -8.04
N LYS A 47 5.40 -2.37 -7.17
CA LYS A 47 4.34 -2.22 -6.17
C LYS A 47 4.70 -1.16 -5.13
N HIS A 48 5.97 -1.08 -4.73
CA HIS A 48 6.46 -0.03 -3.85
C HIS A 48 6.42 1.33 -4.55
N LEU A 49 6.94 1.44 -5.78
CA LEU A 49 6.92 2.69 -6.54
C LEU A 49 5.49 3.26 -6.71
N LEU A 50 4.51 2.42 -7.09
CA LEU A 50 3.13 2.87 -7.26
C LEU A 50 2.49 3.34 -5.95
N LYS A 51 2.88 2.75 -4.80
CA LYS A 51 2.41 3.22 -3.49
C LYS A 51 2.99 4.58 -3.13
N GLU A 52 4.29 4.79 -3.36
CA GLU A 52 4.95 6.07 -3.10
C GLU A 52 4.38 7.19 -3.98
N GLU A 53 4.09 6.91 -5.26
CA GLU A 53 3.47 7.90 -6.13
C GLU A 53 2.03 8.22 -5.77
N LEU A 54 1.27 7.23 -5.28
CA LEU A 54 -0.06 7.49 -4.77
C LEU A 54 0.00 8.30 -3.47
N ALA A 55 0.91 7.95 -2.56
CA ALA A 55 1.11 8.67 -1.31
C ALA A 55 1.49 10.14 -1.58
N SER A 56 2.37 10.39 -2.55
CA SER A 56 2.78 11.74 -2.96
C SER A 56 1.63 12.56 -3.56
N GLN A 57 0.68 11.92 -4.25
CA GLN A 57 -0.50 12.59 -4.82
C GLN A 57 -1.64 12.80 -3.83
N VAL A 58 -1.73 11.99 -2.77
CA VAL A 58 -2.87 11.95 -1.84
C VAL A 58 -2.65 12.78 -0.58
N LEU A 59 -1.49 13.43 -0.38
CA LEU A 59 -1.34 14.35 0.76
C LEU A 59 -2.29 15.55 0.59
N PRO A 60 -3.35 15.69 1.41
CA PRO A 60 -4.12 16.92 1.44
C PRO A 60 -3.24 18.03 2.04
N ASP A 61 -3.50 19.28 1.66
CA ASP A 61 -2.95 20.45 2.35
C ASP A 61 -3.24 20.32 3.85
N ILE A 62 -2.19 20.15 4.66
CA ILE A 62 -2.32 19.92 6.11
C ILE A 62 -2.71 21.25 6.74
N VAL A 63 -4.02 21.52 6.78
CA VAL A 63 -4.55 22.65 7.54
C VAL A 63 -4.35 22.36 9.03
N PRO A 64 -3.76 23.27 9.82
CA PRO A 64 -3.62 23.08 11.25
C PRO A 64 -5.00 22.87 11.90
N VAL A 65 -5.21 21.71 12.49
CA VAL A 65 -6.39 21.45 13.33
C VAL A 65 -6.16 22.19 14.64
N SER A 66 -6.86 23.30 14.86
CA SER A 66 -6.92 23.97 16.16
C SER A 66 -7.61 23.04 17.16
N LEU A 67 -6.83 22.30 17.95
CA LEU A 67 -7.33 21.51 19.07
C LEU A 67 -7.80 22.47 20.18
N PRO A 68 -9.05 22.39 20.66
CA PRO A 68 -9.42 23.04 21.90
C PRO A 68 -8.61 22.41 23.04
N ASN A 69 -7.87 23.25 23.76
CA ASN A 69 -6.98 22.90 24.85
C ASN A 69 -7.72 22.16 25.98
N ALA A 70 -7.75 20.82 25.92
CA ALA A 70 -8.28 19.97 26.97
C ALA A 70 -7.17 19.67 27.99
N THR A 71 -7.12 20.51 29.02
CA THR A 71 -6.39 20.25 30.26
C THR A 71 -6.89 18.97 30.94
N GLY A 72 -6.03 17.96 31.00
CA GLY A 72 -5.83 17.09 32.16
C GLY A 72 -6.89 16.02 32.45
N LYS A 73 -6.62 14.77 32.03
CA LYS A 73 -6.62 13.60 32.93
C LYS A 73 -5.96 12.40 32.23
N LEU A 74 -4.75 12.05 32.67
CA LEU A 74 -4.14 10.74 32.42
C LEU A 74 -5.01 9.69 33.15
N LEU A 75 -5.46 8.66 32.45
CA LEU A 75 -5.94 7.42 33.07
C LEU A 75 -4.93 6.29 32.79
N PRO A 76 -4.60 5.48 33.80
CA PRO A 76 -3.58 4.44 33.69
C PRO A 76 -4.05 3.30 32.79
N MET A 77 -3.11 2.81 31.97
CA MET A 77 -3.20 1.59 31.19
C MET A 77 -3.58 0.40 32.08
N VAL A 78 -4.75 -0.19 31.83
CA VAL A 78 -5.03 -1.54 32.33
C VAL A 78 -4.44 -2.55 31.36
N SER A 79 -3.50 -3.32 31.91
CA SER A 79 -2.96 -4.57 31.39
C SER A 79 -4.07 -5.53 30.99
N GLY A 80 -4.15 -5.85 29.70
CA GLY A 80 -5.02 -6.89 29.17
C GLY A 80 -4.19 -8.08 28.71
N ASN A 81 -4.06 -9.09 29.58
CA ASN A 81 -3.45 -10.37 29.25
C ASN A 81 -4.23 -11.10 28.14
N SER A 82 -3.47 -11.56 27.16
CA SER A 82 -3.60 -12.82 26.40
C SER A 82 -4.90 -13.61 26.55
N LEU A 83 -5.62 -13.80 25.45
CA LEU A 83 -6.32 -15.06 25.13
C LEU A 83 -6.31 -15.27 23.61
N TYR A 84 -5.35 -16.06 23.14
CA TYR A 84 -5.49 -16.84 21.91
C TYR A 84 -6.56 -17.92 22.11
N CYS A 85 -7.33 -18.19 21.05
CA CYS A 85 -7.81 -19.51 20.59
C CYS A 85 -9.29 -19.56 20.15
N LYS A 86 -9.42 -19.83 18.84
CA LYS A 86 -10.27 -20.83 18.17
C LYS A 86 -11.70 -20.44 17.76
N ALA A 87 -11.79 -20.18 16.46
CA ALA A 87 -12.90 -20.61 15.61
C ALA A 87 -13.08 -22.15 15.65
N ASN A 88 -14.32 -22.61 15.71
CA ASN A 88 -14.85 -23.70 14.88
C ASN A 88 -16.38 -23.73 15.00
N HIS A 89 -17.02 -23.93 13.85
CA HIS A 89 -18.42 -24.27 13.67
C HIS A 89 -18.49 -25.76 13.32
#